data_AF-A0A2P5VLN7-F1
#
_entry.id   AF-A0A2P5VLN7-F1
#
_cell.length_a   1.000
_cell.length_b   1.000
_cell.length_c   1.000
_cell.angle_alpha   90.00
_cell.angle_beta   90.00
_cell.angle_gamma   90.00
#
_symmetry.space_group_name_H-M   'P 1'
#
loop_
_entity.id
_entity.type
_entity.pdbx_description
1 polymer ?
#
loop_
_entity_poly.entity_id
_entity_poly.type
_entity_poly.pdbx_seq_one_letter_code
_entity_poly.pdbx_strand_id
1 'polypeptide(L)' 'NNHPEQLLRFIEVIENSLGKKAERILEPMQPGDVKETYADLTAIRRDLGFQPTTTIDDGIPRFTSWYRDYHNI' A
#
# COMPACT_ATOMS: atom_id res chain seq x y z
N ASN A 1 -5.21 4.75 7.20
CA ASN A 1 -5.25 4.96 5.73
C ASN A 1 -6.42 5.83 5.25
N ASN A 2 -6.42 7.13 5.57
CA ASN A 2 -7.19 8.16 4.83
C ASN A 2 -6.27 9.28 4.35
N HIS A 3 -5.01 8.94 4.11
CA HIS A 3 -3.97 9.84 3.62
C HIS A 3 -3.47 9.24 2.30
N PRO A 4 -3.27 10.06 1.26
CA PRO A 4 -2.64 9.59 0.04
C PRO A 4 -1.21 9.13 0.39
N GLU A 5 -0.99 7.83 0.32
CA GLU A 5 0.34 7.26 0.48
C GLU A 5 1.10 7.44 -0.84
N GLN A 6 2.32 7.96 -0.77
CA GLN A 6 3.14 8.14 -1.96
C GLN A 6 3.54 6.78 -2.53
N LEU A 7 3.35 6.60 -3.83
CA LEU A 7 3.70 5.36 -4.54
C LEU A 7 5.16 4.93 -4.27
N LEU A 8 6.09 5.89 -4.18
CA LEU A 8 7.49 5.60 -3.88
C LEU A 8 7.70 5.06 -2.47
N ARG A 9 6.93 5.54 -1.47
CA ARG A 9 6.99 4.99 -0.10
C ARG A 9 6.46 3.57 -0.07
N PHE A 10 5.37 3.30 -0.78
CA PHE A 10 4.83 1.96 -0.90
C PHE A 10 5.86 0.97 -1.49
N ILE A 11 6.53 1.34 -2.58
CA ILE A 11 7.60 0.53 -3.19
C ILE A 11 8.75 0.32 -2.22
N GLU A 12 9.19 1.37 -1.50
CA GLU A 12 10.28 1.28 -0.53
C GLU A 12 9.98 0.28 0.59
N VAL A 13 8.76 0.28 1.14
CA VAL A 13 8.37 -0.65 2.21
C VAL A 13 8.38 -2.10 1.70
N ILE A 14 7.97 -2.34 0.45
CA ILE A 14 8.09 -3.68 -0.19
C ILE A 14 9.56 -4.08 -0.34
N GLU A 15 10.40 -3.20 -0.88
CA GLU A 15 11.83 -3.48 -1.05
C GLU A 15 12.49 -3.86 0.26
N ASN A 16 12.17 -3.13 1.33
CA ASN A 16 12.68 -3.38 2.68
C ASN A 16 12.16 -4.71 3.23
N SER A 17 10.87 -5.02 3.04
CA SER A 17 10.26 -6.29 3.48
C SER A 17 10.83 -7.51 2.76
N LEU A 18 11.24 -7.36 1.50
CA LEU A 18 11.84 -8.42 0.70
C LEU A 18 13.38 -8.46 0.78
N GLY A 19 14.01 -7.44 1.37
CA GLY A 19 15.47 -7.29 1.42
C GLY A 19 16.11 -7.12 0.04
N LYS A 20 15.36 -6.63 -0.96
CA LYS A 20 15.80 -6.50 -2.35
C LYS A 20 15.30 -5.21 -2.96
N LYS A 21 16.18 -4.50 -3.69
CA LYS A 21 15.81 -3.31 -4.46
C LYS A 21 15.20 -3.71 -5.79
N ALA A 22 14.10 -3.05 -6.17
CA ALA A 22 13.49 -3.20 -7.48
C ALA A 22 14.27 -2.36 -8.51
N GLU A 23 14.41 -2.88 -9.72
CA GLU A 23 14.77 -2.05 -10.87
C GLU A 23 13.55 -1.22 -11.26
N ARG A 24 13.66 0.11 -11.15
CA ARG A 24 12.54 1.02 -11.39
C ARG A 24 12.60 1.52 -12.83
N ILE A 25 11.62 1.12 -13.63
CA ILE A 25 11.41 1.64 -14.98
C ILE A 25 10.27 2.65 -14.88
N LEU A 26 10.61 3.93 -14.98
CA LEU A 26 9.64 5.02 -14.90
C LEU A 26 9.03 5.24 -16.28
N GLU A 27 7.80 4.78 -16.45
CA GLU A 27 7.00 4.99 -17.66
C GLU A 27 6.14 6.27 -17.55
N PRO A 28 5.72 6.86 -18.68
CA PRO A 28 4.77 7.97 -18.66
C PRO A 28 3.42 7.53 -18.05
N MET A 29 2.72 8.50 -17.46
CA MET A 29 1.40 8.29 -16.86
C MET A 29 0.44 7.67 -17.88
N GLN A 30 -0.20 6.57 -17.52
CA GLN A 30 -1.12 5.89 -18.41
C GLN A 30 -2.41 6.70 -18.54
N PRO A 31 -3.12 6.64 -19.67
CA PRO A 31 -4.34 7.44 -19.89
C PRO A 31 -5.45 7.21 -18.84
N GLY A 32 -5.41 6.08 -18.13
CA GLY A 32 -6.35 5.73 -17.06
C GLY A 32 -5.88 6.06 -15.64
N ASP A 33 -4.65 6.54 -15.45
CA ASP A 33 -4.13 6.86 -14.13
C ASP A 33 -4.72 8.18 -13.61
N VAL A 34 -5.25 8.15 -12.39
CA VAL A 34 -5.62 9.36 -11.65
C VAL A 34 -4.44 9.82 -10.81
N LYS A 35 -4.14 11.12 -10.86
CA LYS A 35 -2.97 11.70 -10.16
C LYS A 35 -3.00 11.44 -8.66
N GLU A 36 -4.18 11.53 -8.05
CA GLU A 36 -4.42 11.25 -6.64
C GLU A 36 -5.84 10.72 -6.47
N THR A 37 -6.00 9.64 -5.70
CA THR A 37 -7.31 9.13 -5.31
C THR A 37 -7.24 8.61 -3.88
N TYR A 38 -8.27 8.92 -3.09
CA TYR A 38 -8.41 8.43 -1.73
C TYR A 38 -9.90 8.19 -1.45
N ALA A 39 -10.20 7.20 -0.62
CA ALA A 39 -11.57 6.89 -0.23
C ALA A 39 -12.03 7.85 0.87
N ASP A 40 -13.15 8.53 0.66
CA ASP A 40 -13.79 9.29 1.74
C ASP A 40 -14.37 8.33 2.80
N LEU A 41 -13.80 8.36 4.00
CA LEU A 41 -14.20 7.51 5.12
C LEU A 41 -15.31 8.12 6.00
N THR A 42 -15.85 9.28 5.65
CA THR A 42 -16.83 10.00 6.48
C THR A 42 -18.09 9.16 6.75
N ALA A 43 -18.65 8.54 5.73
CA ALA A 43 -19.87 7.73 5.86
C ALA A 43 -19.65 6.49 6.74
N ILE A 44 -18.61 5.70 6.47
CA ILE A 44 -18.34 4.47 7.21
C ILE A 44 -17.92 4.73 8.66
N ARG A 45 -17.22 5.84 8.92
CA ARG A 45 -16.87 6.27 10.27
C ARG A 45 -18.11 6.67 11.06
N ARG A 46 -19.05 7.40 10.45
CA ARG A 46 -20.32 7.79 11.08
C ARG A 46 -21.17 6.58 11.41
N ASP A 47 -21.33 5.67 10.45
CA ASP A 47 -22.33 4.59 10.55
C ASP A 47 -21.82 3.39 11.35
N LEU A 48 -20.51 3.11 11.32
CA LEU A 48 -19.92 1.91 11.91
C LEU A 48 -18.77 2.20 12.89
N GLY A 49 -18.39 3.47 13.09
CA GLY A 49 -17.22 3.82 13.90
C GLY A 49 -15.89 3.32 13.32
N PHE A 50 -15.88 2.88 12.05
CA PHE A 50 -14.73 2.24 11.44
C PHE A 50 -13.58 3.24 11.22
N GLN A 51 -12.38 2.82 11.60
CA GLN A 51 -11.14 3.55 11.33
C GLN A 51 -10.02 2.56 10.97
N PRO A 52 -9.36 2.70 9.81
CA PRO A 52 -8.23 1.87 9.46
C PRO A 52 -7.02 2.22 10.34
N THR A 53 -6.58 1.28 11.18
CA THR A 53 -5.44 1.44 12.09
C THR A 53 -4.13 0.84 11.57
N THR A 54 -4.21 -0.08 10.62
CA THR A 54 -3.02 -0.68 10.01
C THR A 54 -2.37 0.30 9.05
N THR A 55 -1.11 0.64 9.32
CA THR A 55 -0.27 1.47 8.44
C THR A 55 0.28 0.64 7.28
N ILE A 56 0.81 1.29 6.23
CA ILE A 56 1.53 0.56 5.18
C ILE A 56 2.81 -0.10 5.70
N ASP A 57 3.49 0.54 6.65
CA ASP A 57 4.69 0.03 7.32
C ASP A 57 4.42 -1.23 8.14
N ASP A 58 3.20 -1.39 8.67
CA ASP A 58 2.79 -2.62 9.36
C ASP A 58 2.18 -3.64 8.40
N GLY A 59 1.36 -3.19 7.46
CA GLY A 59 0.54 -4.04 6.59
C GLY A 59 1.36 -4.79 5.55
N ILE A 60 2.32 -4.12 4.92
CA ILE A 60 3.13 -4.71 3.85
C ILE A 60 4.03 -5.85 4.39
N PRO A 61 4.80 -5.69 5.50
CA PRO A 61 5.58 -6.79 6.04
C PRO A 61 4.74 -8.01 6.39
N ARG A 62 3.57 -7.79 7.01
CA ARG A 62 2.62 -8.86 7.35
C ARG A 62 2.14 -9.59 6.10
N PHE A 63 1.77 -8.84 5.05
CA PHE A 63 1.36 -9.42 3.78
C PHE A 63 2.49 -10.22 3.12
N THR A 64 3.72 -9.68 3.09
CA THR A 64 4.86 -10.41 2.51
C THR A 64 5.17 -11.69 3.26
N SER A 65 5.09 -11.69 4.60
CA SER A 65 5.26 -12.90 5.41
C SER A 65 4.20 -13.95 5.05
N TRP A 66 2.93 -13.55 5.09
CA TRP A 66 1.83 -14.45 4.72
C TRP A 66 1.98 -15.02 3.31
N TYR A 67 2.35 -14.19 2.33
CA TYR A 67 2.52 -14.62 0.95
C TYR A 67 3.63 -15.67 0.81
N ARG A 68 4.76 -15.46 1.50
CA ARG A 68 5.89 -16.38 1.53
C ARG A 68 5.54 -17.71 2.19
N ASP A 69 4.86 -17.64 3.33
CA ASP A 69 4.39 -18.82 4.04
C ASP A 69 3.39 -19.62 3.19
N TYR A 70 2.47 -18.93 2.50
CA TYR A 70 1.47 -19.55 1.64
C TYR A 70 2.09 -20.25 0.41
N HIS A 71 3.14 -19.66 -0.17
CA HIS A 71 3.82 -20.19 -1.34
C HIS A 71 5.06 -21.05 -1.03
N ASN A 72 5.45 -21.18 0.25
CA ASN A 72 6.67 -21.85 0.71
C ASN A 72 7.96 -21.31 0.05
N ILE A 73 8.18 -19.99 0.08
CA ILE A 73 9.34 -19.30 -0.53
C ILE A 73 10.07 -18.33 0.41
#